data_AF-A0A7S1Q550-F1
#
_entry.id   AF-A0A7S1Q550-F1
#
_cell.length_a   1.000
_cell.length_b   1.000
_cell.length_c   1.000
_cell.angle_alpha   90.00
_cell.angle_beta   90.00
_cell.angle_gamma   90.00
#
_symmetry.space_group_name_H-M   'P 1'
#
loop_
_entity.id
_entity.type
_entity.pdbx_description
1 polymer ?
#
loop_
_entity_poly.entity_id
_entity_poly.type
_entity_poly.pdbx_seq_one_letter_code
_entity_poly.pdbx_strand_id
1 'polypeptide(L)'
;GEILLNGKKLDPLTYNMFLAPICLVVLVIANAVGWSEGTLHDFRMWWPYIMANACVAFGLNVMTAAVIKECSAVGFVLTGLIKDIAIVVFSACAFHEHVTRQQALAFVVTVTGVFFWSYMKIYPSALPVQMLERGLGSTPGTDAEKAALLPKDAPDQPSTAEKRV
;
A
#
# COMPACT_ATOMS: atom_id res chain seq x y z
N GLY A 1 6.11 11.99 1.21
CA GLY A 1 6.28 11.91 2.67
C GLY A 1 6.81 13.23 3.13
N GLU A 2 5.99 14.00 3.84
CA GLU A 2 6.38 15.32 4.35
C GLU A 2 7.53 15.21 5.36
N ILE A 3 8.46 16.15 5.24
CA ILE A 3 9.67 16.27 6.04
C ILE A 3 9.30 17.11 7.26
N LEU A 4 9.13 16.47 8.42
CA LEU A 4 8.96 17.19 9.67
C LEU A 4 10.33 17.68 10.17
N LEU A 5 10.55 18.98 10.02
CA LEU A 5 11.40 19.95 10.76
C LEU A 5 12.78 19.54 11.37
N ASN A 6 13.32 18.35 11.14
CA ASN A 6 14.60 17.92 11.71
C ASN A 6 15.34 16.81 10.92
N GLY A 7 14.99 16.59 9.66
CA GLY A 7 15.76 15.71 8.76
C GLY A 7 15.78 14.20 9.12
N LYS A 8 15.04 13.75 10.15
CA LYS A 8 14.95 12.33 10.51
C LYS A 8 13.70 11.70 9.89
N LYS A 9 13.90 10.81 8.91
CA LYS A 9 12.87 9.88 8.42
C LYS A 9 12.28 9.11 9.60
N LEU A 10 10.98 9.20 9.84
CA LEU A 10 10.31 8.41 10.88
C LEU A 10 10.58 6.92 10.65
N ASP A 11 10.98 6.23 11.71
CA ASP A 11 11.15 4.79 11.68
C ASP A 11 9.76 4.12 11.72
N PRO A 12 9.50 3.05 10.94
CA PRO A 12 8.19 2.37 10.91
C PRO A 12 7.72 1.95 12.30
N LEU A 13 8.68 1.63 13.18
CA LEU A 13 8.42 1.28 14.57
C LEU A 13 7.87 2.46 15.37
N THR A 14 8.40 3.67 15.17
CA THR A 14 7.91 4.90 15.80
C THR A 14 6.47 5.20 15.35
N TYR A 15 6.18 5.08 14.06
CA TYR A 15 4.82 5.23 13.54
C TYR A 15 3.86 4.23 14.18
N ASN A 16 4.23 2.94 14.21
CA ASN A 16 3.39 1.91 14.82
C ASN A 16 3.16 2.15 16.34
N MET A 17 4.16 2.68 17.05
CA MET A 17 4.03 3.04 18.47
C MET A 17 3.01 4.18 18.69
N PHE A 18 2.89 5.13 17.76
CA PHE A 18 1.87 6.18 17.81
C PHE A 18 0.47 5.69 17.43
N LEU A 19 0.37 4.69 16.55
CA LEU A 19 -0.92 4.11 16.14
C LEU A 19 -1.48 3.13 17.18
N ALA A 20 -0.61 2.42 17.92
CA ALA A 20 -0.98 1.47 18.96
C ALA A 20 -2.01 2.01 19.98
N PRO A 21 -1.86 3.20 20.61
CA PRO A 21 -2.84 3.71 21.56
C PRO A 21 -4.20 4.02 20.92
N ILE A 22 -4.23 4.49 19.67
CA ILE A 22 -5.48 4.78 18.94
C ILE A 22 -6.22 3.47 18.66
N CYS A 23 -5.50 2.45 18.18
CA CYS A 23 -6.07 1.11 17.97
C CYS A 23 -6.60 0.50 19.27
N LEU A 24 -5.89 0.68 20.39
CA LEU A 24 -6.32 0.19 21.70
C LEU A 24 -7.63 0.87 22.15
N VAL A 25 -7.76 2.18 22.00
CA VAL A 25 -9.00 2.90 22.34
C VAL A 25 -10.17 2.39 21.52
N VAL A 26 -10.01 2.26 20.20
CA VAL A 26 -11.07 1.74 19.31
C VAL A 26 -11.44 0.31 19.70
N LEU A 27 -10.44 -0.55 19.97
CA LEU A 27 -10.67 -1.93 20.35
C LEU A 27 -11.40 -2.05 21.69
N VAL A 28 -11.03 -1.22 22.68
CA VAL A 28 -11.69 -1.18 23.99
C VAL A 28 -13.14 -0.72 23.85
N ILE A 29 -13.42 0.31 23.05
CA ILE A 29 -14.79 0.76 22.79
C ILE A 29 -15.61 -0.34 22.10
N ALA A 30 -15.05 -0.97 21.05
CA ALA A 30 -15.73 -2.05 20.36
C ALA A 30 -16.01 -3.24 21.29
N ASN A 31 -15.07 -3.58 22.17
CA ASN A 31 -15.24 -4.66 23.15
C ASN A 31 -16.28 -4.31 24.22
N ALA A 32 -16.33 -3.05 24.67
CA ALA A 32 -17.32 -2.57 25.63
C ALA A 32 -18.75 -2.61 25.06
N VAL A 33 -18.92 -2.29 23.77
CA VAL A 33 -20.23 -2.35 23.10
C VAL A 33 -20.67 -3.79 22.84
N GLY A 34 -19.74 -4.68 22.53
CA GLY A 34 -20.02 -6.10 22.26
C GLY A 34 -19.93 -7.04 23.47
N TRP A 35 -19.89 -6.50 24.68
CA TRP A 35 -19.63 -7.29 25.88
C TRP A 35 -20.78 -8.25 26.20
N SER A 36 -20.45 -9.54 26.39
CA SER A 36 -21.39 -10.58 26.81
C SER A 36 -20.88 -11.28 28.07
N GLU A 37 -21.77 -11.86 28.88
CA GLU A 37 -21.37 -12.53 30.13
C GLU A 37 -20.43 -13.73 29.90
N GLY A 38 -20.43 -14.32 28.70
CA GLY A 38 -19.54 -15.43 28.31
C GLY A 38 -18.12 -15.01 27.90
N THR A 39 -17.89 -13.73 27.59
CA THR A 39 -16.65 -13.25 26.98
C THR A 39 -15.41 -13.52 27.85
N LEU A 40 -15.54 -13.45 29.18
CA LEU A 40 -14.44 -13.73 30.12
C LEU A 40 -14.04 -15.21 30.17
N HIS A 41 -15.01 -16.11 30.04
CA HIS A 41 -14.77 -17.54 30.03
C HIS A 41 -14.06 -17.96 28.74
N ASP A 42 -14.54 -17.45 27.60
CA ASP A 42 -13.93 -17.71 26.30
C ASP A 42 -12.53 -17.10 26.19
N PHE A 43 -12.31 -15.91 26.76
CA PHE A 43 -10.98 -15.31 26.82
C PHE A 43 -9.98 -16.21 27.56
N ARG A 44 -10.38 -16.84 28.67
CA ARG A 44 -9.50 -17.72 29.44
C ARG A 44 -9.15 -19.01 28.70
N MET A 45 -10.05 -19.51 27.86
CA MET A 45 -9.81 -20.72 27.07
C MET A 45 -8.94 -20.42 25.83
N TRP A 46 -9.12 -19.26 25.21
CA TRP A 46 -8.50 -18.90 23.93
C TRP A 46 -7.33 -17.91 24.05
N TRP A 47 -6.92 -17.52 25.25
CA TRP A 47 -5.84 -16.55 25.49
C TRP A 47 -4.53 -16.81 24.69
N PRO A 48 -4.02 -18.04 24.49
CA PRO A 48 -2.77 -18.22 23.75
C PRO A 48 -2.95 -17.95 22.25
N TYR A 49 -4.11 -18.29 21.69
CA TYR A 49 -4.45 -18.00 20.29
C TYR A 49 -4.66 -16.51 20.07
N ILE A 50 -5.28 -15.82 21.03
CA ILE A 50 -5.45 -14.37 21.00
C ILE A 50 -4.09 -13.67 21.05
N MET A 51 -3.18 -14.12 21.91
CA MET A 51 -1.80 -13.61 21.97
C MET A 51 -1.05 -13.85 20.66
N ALA A 52 -1.10 -15.06 20.11
CA ALA A 52 -0.45 -15.39 18.84
C ALA A 52 -0.99 -14.53 17.68
N ASN A 53 -2.31 -14.36 17.60
CA ASN A 53 -2.95 -13.48 16.62
C ASN A 53 -2.52 -12.02 16.80
N ALA A 54 -2.43 -11.54 18.04
CA ALA A 54 -1.97 -10.19 18.33
C ALA A 54 -0.50 -9.97 17.90
N CYS A 55 0.37 -10.95 18.11
CA CYS A 55 1.76 -10.90 17.64
C CYS A 55 1.86 -10.84 16.11
N VAL A 56 1.08 -11.67 15.40
CA VAL A 56 1.03 -11.67 13.93
C VAL A 56 0.49 -10.34 13.41
N ALA A 57 -0.58 -9.83 14.01
CA ALA A 57 -1.16 -8.54 13.64
C ALA A 57 -0.17 -7.38 13.86
N PHE A 58 0.56 -7.38 14.98
CA PHE A 58 1.62 -6.41 15.24
C PHE A 58 2.73 -6.47 14.18
N GLY A 59 3.22 -7.68 13.86
CA GLY A 59 4.24 -7.87 12.82
C GLY A 59 3.77 -7.38 11.45
N LEU A 60 2.50 -7.65 11.10
CA LEU A 60 1.90 -7.20 9.85
C LEU A 60 1.77 -5.67 9.78
N ASN A 61 1.39 -5.02 10.89
CA ASN A 61 1.32 -3.55 10.96
C ASN A 61 2.71 -2.91 10.83
N VAL A 62 3.74 -3.48 11.46
CA VAL A 62 5.14 -3.01 11.31
C VAL A 62 5.63 -3.21 9.87
N MET A 63 5.40 -4.39 9.28
CA MET A 63 5.75 -4.64 7.87
C MET A 63 5.03 -3.69 6.93
N THR A 64 3.75 -3.43 7.16
CA THR A 64 2.96 -2.48 6.37
C THR A 64 3.54 -1.08 6.44
N ALA A 65 3.84 -0.58 7.65
CA ALA A 65 4.47 0.72 7.84
C ALA A 65 5.87 0.80 7.18
N ALA A 66 6.64 -0.29 7.24
CA ALA A 66 7.95 -0.38 6.59
C ALA A 66 7.83 -0.36 5.05
N VAL A 67 6.87 -1.13 4.50
CA VAL A 67 6.59 -1.13 3.06
C VAL A 67 6.10 0.25 2.61
N ILE A 68 5.24 0.94 3.36
CA ILE A 68 4.78 2.30 3.01
C ILE A 68 5.94 3.31 3.00
N LYS A 69 6.94 3.13 3.87
CA LYS A 69 8.11 4.00 3.94
C LYS A 69 9.04 3.83 2.73
N GLU A 70 9.20 2.58 2.26
CA GLU A 70 10.14 2.23 1.18
C GLU A 70 9.48 2.18 -0.21
N CYS A 71 8.17 1.91 -0.30
CA CYS A 71 7.41 1.88 -1.54
C CYS A 71 6.64 3.18 -1.75
N SER A 72 6.53 3.63 -3.01
CA SER A 72 5.54 4.64 -3.39
C SER A 72 4.14 4.19 -2.93
N ALA A 73 3.27 5.12 -2.52
CA ALA A 73 1.88 4.86 -2.13
C ALA A 73 1.16 3.94 -3.13
N VAL A 74 1.54 4.05 -4.40
CA VAL A 74 1.04 3.22 -5.47
C VAL A 74 1.51 1.76 -5.38
N GLY A 75 2.78 1.49 -5.05
CA GLY A 75 3.30 0.12 -4.86
C GLY A 75 2.64 -0.60 -3.68
N PHE A 76 2.34 0.12 -2.60
CA PHE A 76 1.62 -0.42 -1.45
C PHE A 76 0.21 -0.90 -1.80
N VAL A 77 -0.56 -0.09 -2.55
CA VAL A 77 -1.90 -0.47 -3.02
C VAL A 77 -1.87 -1.73 -3.88
N LEU A 78 -0.80 -1.92 -4.65
CA LEU A 78 -0.65 -3.07 -5.57
C LEU A 78 -0.35 -4.34 -4.81
N THR A 79 0.55 -4.27 -3.84
CA THR A 79 0.84 -5.40 -2.96
C THR A 79 -0.40 -5.82 -2.19
N GLY A 80 -1.21 -4.86 -1.71
CA GLY A 80 -2.50 -5.15 -1.08
C GLY A 80 -3.45 -5.89 -2.03
N LEU A 81 -3.52 -5.45 -3.28
CA LEU A 81 -4.35 -6.06 -4.31
C LEU A 81 -3.91 -7.49 -4.68
N ILE A 82 -2.60 -7.72 -4.80
CA ILE A 82 -2.03 -9.06 -5.03
C ILE A 82 -2.33 -9.97 -3.84
N LYS A 83 -2.21 -9.45 -2.60
CA LYS A 83 -2.56 -10.18 -1.37
C LYS A 83 -4.02 -10.62 -1.39
N ASP A 84 -4.94 -9.73 -1.76
CA ASP A 84 -6.37 -10.04 -1.78
C ASP A 84 -6.71 -11.11 -2.83
N ILE A 85 -6.10 -11.04 -4.02
CA ILE A 85 -6.22 -12.10 -5.05
C ILE A 85 -5.68 -13.43 -4.51
N ALA A 86 -4.51 -13.42 -3.87
CA ALA A 86 -3.91 -14.64 -3.31
C ALA A 86 -4.78 -15.26 -2.22
N ILE A 87 -5.37 -14.46 -1.33
CA ILE A 87 -6.29 -14.94 -0.29
C ILE A 87 -7.53 -15.58 -0.92
N VAL A 88 -8.13 -14.95 -1.93
CA VAL A 88 -9.32 -15.50 -2.60
C VAL A 88 -9.00 -16.83 -3.30
N VAL A 89 -7.89 -16.89 -4.04
CA VAL A 89 -7.45 -18.12 -4.72
C VAL A 89 -7.14 -19.21 -3.70
N PHE A 90 -6.42 -18.89 -2.62
CA PHE A 90 -6.14 -19.84 -1.55
C PHE A 90 -7.41 -20.35 -0.89
N SER A 91 -8.37 -19.46 -0.60
CA SER A 91 -9.67 -19.84 -0.03
C SER A 91 -10.44 -20.79 -0.95
N ALA A 92 -10.48 -20.50 -2.26
CA ALA A 92 -11.15 -21.35 -3.24
C ALA A 92 -10.48 -22.74 -3.35
N CYS A 93 -9.15 -22.79 -3.35
CA CYS A 93 -8.39 -24.04 -3.43
C CYS A 93 -8.43 -24.87 -2.14
N ALA A 94 -8.32 -24.23 -0.96
CA ALA A 94 -8.21 -24.93 0.32
C ALA A 94 -9.55 -25.48 0.82
N PHE A 95 -10.65 -24.75 0.62
CA PHE A 95 -11.96 -25.13 1.13
C PHE A 95 -12.83 -25.87 0.10
N HIS A 96 -12.38 -26.02 -1.15
CA HIS A 96 -13.13 -26.67 -2.25
C HIS A 96 -14.57 -26.14 -2.39
N GLU A 97 -14.80 -24.90 -1.96
CA GLU A 97 -16.14 -24.36 -1.86
C GLU A 97 -16.67 -24.03 -3.25
N HIS A 98 -17.95 -24.30 -3.48
CA HIS A 98 -18.61 -24.01 -4.75
C HIS A 98 -18.64 -22.48 -4.97
N VAL A 99 -17.63 -21.99 -5.70
CA VAL A 99 -17.53 -20.58 -6.11
C VAL A 99 -18.84 -20.20 -6.80
N THR A 100 -19.60 -19.33 -6.16
CA THR A 100 -20.89 -18.88 -6.67
C THR A 100 -20.64 -18.08 -7.95
N ARG A 101 -21.56 -18.13 -8.93
CA ARG A 101 -21.39 -17.38 -10.20
C ARG A 101 -21.10 -15.88 -9.99
N GLN A 102 -21.65 -15.30 -8.92
CA GLN A 102 -21.40 -13.92 -8.52
C GLN A 102 -19.95 -13.67 -8.06
N GLN A 103 -19.34 -14.60 -7.33
CA GLN A 103 -17.94 -14.51 -6.91
C GLN A 103 -17.01 -14.64 -8.12
N ALA A 104 -17.32 -15.54 -9.06
CA ALA A 104 -16.56 -15.69 -10.30
C ALA A 104 -16.59 -14.40 -11.14
N LEU A 105 -17.77 -13.78 -11.29
CA LEU A 105 -17.90 -12.50 -12.00
C LEU A 105 -17.14 -11.37 -11.31
N ALA A 106 -17.25 -11.25 -9.99
CA ALA A 106 -16.51 -10.27 -9.21
C ALA A 106 -14.99 -10.47 -9.39
N PHE A 107 -14.51 -11.71 -9.37
CA PHE A 107 -13.10 -12.02 -9.57
C PHE A 107 -12.60 -11.63 -10.97
N VAL A 108 -13.36 -11.93 -12.03
CA VAL A 108 -13.01 -11.53 -13.40
C VAL A 108 -12.92 -10.01 -13.52
N VAL A 109 -13.87 -9.27 -12.96
CA VAL A 109 -13.88 -7.80 -12.97
C VAL A 109 -12.68 -7.25 -12.21
N THR A 110 -12.41 -7.73 -11.00
CA THR A 110 -11.27 -7.31 -10.18
C THR A 110 -9.96 -7.56 -10.91
N VAL A 111 -9.73 -8.79 -11.38
CA VAL A 111 -8.51 -9.19 -12.09
C VAL A 111 -8.30 -8.33 -13.34
N THR A 112 -9.34 -8.12 -14.15
CA THR A 112 -9.26 -7.26 -15.34
C THR A 112 -8.91 -5.82 -14.97
N GLY A 113 -9.53 -5.27 -13.92
CA GLY A 113 -9.22 -3.94 -13.41
C GLY A 113 -7.78 -3.79 -12.94
N VAL A 114 -7.25 -4.80 -12.23
CA VAL A 114 -5.84 -4.85 -11.78
C VAL A 114 -4.90 -4.84 -12.97
N PHE A 115 -5.14 -5.72 -13.95
CA PHE A 115 -4.31 -5.83 -15.15
C PHE A 115 -4.33 -4.53 -15.94
N PHE A 116 -5.50 -3.93 -16.15
CA PHE A 116 -5.61 -2.67 -16.87
C PHE A 116 -4.87 -1.54 -16.16
N TRP A 117 -5.05 -1.42 -14.85
CA TRP A 117 -4.35 -0.43 -14.03
C TRP A 117 -2.83 -0.64 -14.04
N SER A 118 -2.36 -1.90 -13.94
CA SER A 118 -0.94 -2.24 -14.00
C SER A 118 -0.34 -1.93 -15.37
N TYR A 119 -1.08 -2.24 -16.43
CA TYR A 119 -0.71 -1.94 -17.81
C TYR A 119 -0.57 -0.43 -18.07
N MET A 120 -1.53 0.37 -17.60
CA MET A 120 -1.45 1.85 -17.67
C MET A 120 -0.19 2.39 -16.99
N LYS A 121 0.19 1.83 -15.85
CA LYS A 121 1.36 2.30 -15.10
C LYS A 121 2.70 1.85 -15.69
N ILE A 122 2.76 0.66 -16.28
CA ILE A 122 4.00 0.13 -16.90
C ILE A 122 4.22 0.74 -18.28
N TYR A 123 3.15 0.96 -19.05
CA TYR A 123 3.20 1.53 -20.40
C TYR A 123 2.35 2.81 -20.51
N PRO A 124 2.76 3.91 -19.85
CA PRO A 124 2.01 5.18 -19.90
C PRO A 124 1.87 5.72 -21.32
N SER A 125 2.80 5.40 -22.22
CA SER A 125 2.77 5.83 -23.62
C SER A 125 2.01 4.88 -24.55
N ALA A 126 1.37 3.81 -24.07
CA ALA A 126 0.65 2.88 -24.95
C ALA A 126 -0.65 3.52 -25.51
N LEU A 127 -0.94 3.20 -26.78
CA LEU A 127 -2.12 3.66 -27.54
C LEU A 127 -3.45 3.57 -26.77
N PRO A 128 -3.76 2.46 -26.05
CA PRO A 128 -5.01 2.34 -25.29
C PRO A 128 -5.10 3.35 -24.13
N VAL A 129 -3.97 3.67 -23.50
CA VAL A 129 -3.89 4.61 -22.37
C VAL A 129 -4.14 6.03 -22.88
N GLN A 130 -3.47 6.42 -23.96
CA GLN A 130 -3.65 7.73 -24.59
C GLN A 130 -5.06 7.91 -25.17
N MET A 131 -5.67 6.84 -25.71
CA MET A 131 -7.06 6.87 -26.18
C MET A 131 -8.03 7.07 -25.01
N LEU A 132 -7.79 6.41 -23.89
CA LEU A 132 -8.61 6.58 -22.68
C LEU A 132 -8.43 7.98 -22.09
N GLU A 133 -7.20 8.49 -21.99
CA GLU A 133 -6.91 9.85 -21.51
C GLU A 133 -7.57 10.92 -22.39
N ARG A 134 -7.53 10.73 -23.71
CA ARG A 134 -8.24 11.59 -24.67
C ARG A 134 -9.76 11.50 -24.56
N GLY A 135 -10.29 10.30 -24.27
CA GLY A 135 -11.73 10.08 -24.06
C GLY A 135 -12.24 10.65 -22.74
N LEU A 136 -11.42 10.66 -21.68
CA LEU A 136 -11.75 11.25 -20.37
C LEU A 136 -11.46 12.77 -20.30
N GLY A 137 -10.91 13.37 -21.35
CA GLY A 137 -10.69 14.82 -21.42
C GLY A 137 -9.55 15.34 -20.53
N SER A 138 -8.67 14.47 -20.03
CA SER A 138 -7.48 14.89 -19.28
C SER A 138 -6.45 15.48 -20.25
N THR A 139 -6.05 16.73 -20.03
CA THR A 139 -5.01 17.40 -20.79
C THR A 139 -3.66 16.67 -20.64
N PRO A 140 -2.90 16.49 -21.73
CA PRO A 140 -1.59 15.84 -21.72
C PRO A 140 -0.57 16.80 -21.08
N GLY A 141 -0.34 16.70 -19.78
CA GLY A 141 0.55 17.63 -19.07
C GLY A 141 1.36 17.06 -17.91
N THR A 142 0.94 15.98 -17.25
CA THR A 142 1.54 15.60 -15.96
C THR A 142 2.93 14.94 -16.07
N ASP A 143 3.26 14.30 -17.20
CA ASP A 143 4.57 13.68 -17.41
C ASP A 143 5.55 14.57 -18.19
N ALA A 144 5.05 15.44 -19.09
CA ALA A 144 5.87 16.42 -19.81
C ALA A 144 6.39 17.54 -18.88
N GLU A 145 5.58 17.96 -17.90
CA GLU A 145 5.96 18.98 -16.91
C GLU A 145 7.04 18.46 -15.94
N LYS A 146 6.98 17.16 -15.55
CA LYS A 146 7.99 16.56 -14.67
C LYS A 146 9.33 16.28 -15.37
N ALA A 147 9.31 15.97 -16.66
CA ALA A 147 10.52 15.87 -17.47
C ALA A 147 11.18 17.23 -17.74
N ALA A 148 10.39 18.31 -17.78
CA ALA A 148 10.89 19.69 -17.93
C ALA A 148 11.42 20.30 -16.61
N LEU A 149 11.04 19.75 -15.45
CA LEU A 149 11.37 20.28 -14.12
C LEU A 149 12.51 19.56 -13.39
N LEU A 150 13.22 18.62 -14.03
CA LEU A 150 14.55 18.20 -13.58
C LEU A 150 15.57 19.04 -14.34
N PRO A 151 16.14 20.11 -13.74
CA PRO A 151 17.26 20.80 -14.34
C PRO A 151 18.35 19.76 -14.57
N LYS A 152 18.72 19.58 -15.83
CA LYS A 152 19.95 18.91 -16.22
C LYS A 152 21.07 19.71 -15.57
N ASP A 153 21.79 19.12 -14.62
CA ASP A 153 22.98 19.73 -14.05
C ASP A 153 23.90 20.21 -15.18
N ALA A 154 23.95 21.52 -15.35
CA ALA A 154 25.04 22.23 -15.98
C ALA A 154 25.15 23.60 -15.30
N PRO A 155 26.11 23.73 -14.37
CA PRO A 155 27.05 24.82 -14.41
C PRO A 155 28.31 24.29 -15.10
N ASP A 156 28.55 24.83 -16.29
CA ASP A 156 29.84 24.90 -16.95
C ASP A 156 30.90 25.32 -15.92
N GLN A 157 31.88 24.46 -15.64
CA GLN A 157 33.02 24.83 -14.81
C GLN A 157 33.86 25.84 -15.60
N PRO A 158 34.09 27.07 -15.11
CA PRO A 158 35.02 27.97 -15.77
C PRO A 158 36.44 27.42 -15.58
N SER A 159 37.01 26.93 -16.68
CA SER A 159 38.44 26.67 -16.85
C SER A 159 39.24 27.89 -16.38
N THR A 160 39.85 27.79 -15.20
CA THR A 160 40.86 28.74 -14.75
C THR A 160 42.09 27.96 -14.29
N ALA A 161 43.17 28.15 -15.05
CA ALA A 161 44.58 28.09 -14.65
C ALA A 161 45.17 26.76 -14.18
N GLU A 162 45.81 26.03 -15.10
CA GLU A 162 47.14 25.47 -14.84
C GLU A 162 47.90 25.25 -16.16
N LYS A 163 48.85 26.16 -16.46
CA LYS A 163 50.11 25.94 -17.21
C LYS A 163 50.72 27.28 -17.64
N ARG A 164 51.49 27.87 -16.72
CA ARG A 164 52.65 28.71 -17.04
C ARG A 164 53.57 28.73 -15.82
N VAL A 165 54.48 27.78 -15.76
CA VAL A 165 55.88 27.94 -15.34
C VAL A 165 56.71 26.99 -16.20
#